data_AF-A0A9W8L0Z6-F1
#
_entry.id   AF-A0A9W8L0Z6-F1
#
_cell.length_a   1.000
_cell.length_b   1.000
_cell.length_c   1.000
_cell.angle_alpha   90.00
_cell.angle_beta   90.00
_cell.angle_gamma   90.00
#
_symmetry.space_group_name_H-M   'P 1'
#
loop_
_entity.id
_entity.type
_entity.pdbx_description
1 polymer ?
#
loop_
_entity_poly.entity_id
_entity_poly.type
_entity_poly.pdbx_seq_one_letter_code
_entity_poly.pdbx_strand_id
1 'polypeptide(L)'
;TQQLLIDAKRRYQELGPVEKRFKRFDIYRQDFFNALPQGKRHLRENQRDRRIIMARARNYLWTRALEDEQWVAWIDSDLTSYPPTIMRDLMAYDKDVIVPNCMFPFRNGNLNYRIYDFNAWQETPESLAMIAKLKEDDFLVEGYSSHPTHRKHLDKFDKNETLVPLDGVGGTFTLVKAHVHRSGVGFPTWIFQHQVETEGFGKLANANGFSVFGLPHYNIHHVNN
;
A
#
# COMPACT_ATOMS: atom_id res chain seq x y z
N THR A 1 13.84 17.66 -6.95
CA THR A 1 13.00 16.93 -5.98
C THR A 1 13.41 17.18 -4.53
N GLN A 2 14.67 16.96 -4.12
CA GLN A 2 15.07 17.17 -2.72
C GLN A 2 14.86 18.60 -2.21
N GLN A 3 15.26 19.61 -2.99
CA GLN A 3 15.06 21.01 -2.60
C GLN A 3 13.58 21.34 -2.38
N LEU A 4 12.68 20.82 -3.22
CA LEU A 4 11.23 21.01 -3.07
C LEU A 4 10.71 20.46 -1.73
N LEU A 5 11.23 19.32 -1.26
CA LEU A 5 10.84 18.75 0.03
C LEU A 5 11.37 19.59 1.20
N ILE A 6 12.60 20.10 1.10
CA ILE A 6 13.18 21.00 2.10
C ILE A 6 12.38 22.31 2.17
N ASP A 7 12.06 22.89 1.02
CA ASP A 7 11.26 24.11 0.94
C ASP A 7 9.83 23.89 1.49
N ALA A 8 9.25 22.71 1.22
CA ALA A 8 7.96 22.33 1.79
C ALA A 8 8.04 22.19 3.32
N LYS A 9 9.08 21.54 3.85
CA LYS A 9 9.31 21.46 5.30
C LYS A 9 9.40 22.86 5.91
N ARG A 10 10.21 23.75 5.33
CA ARG A 10 10.32 25.14 5.79
C ARG A 10 8.98 25.86 5.77
N ARG A 11 8.22 25.74 4.69
CA ARG A 11 6.90 26.36 4.54
C ARG A 11 5.92 25.89 5.62
N TYR A 12 5.83 24.58 5.87
CA TYR A 12 4.83 24.03 6.80
C TYR A 12 5.29 24.07 8.27
N GLN A 13 6.58 23.89 8.55
CA GLN A 13 7.09 23.70 9.92
C GLN A 13 7.77 24.94 10.50
N GLU A 14 8.26 25.88 9.69
CA GLU A 14 8.95 27.09 10.18
C GLU A 14 8.13 28.35 9.95
N LEU A 15 7.58 28.51 8.75
CA LEU A 15 6.83 29.71 8.35
C LEU A 15 5.31 29.58 8.57
N GLY A 16 4.80 28.35 8.63
CA GLY A 16 3.38 28.07 8.79
C GLY A 16 2.87 28.35 10.21
N PRO A 17 1.53 28.48 10.37
CA PRO A 17 0.90 28.64 11.68
C PRO A 17 1.25 27.51 12.63
N VAL A 18 1.52 27.81 13.90
CA VAL A 18 2.01 26.84 14.90
C VAL A 18 1.03 25.69 15.09
N GLU A 19 -0.27 25.97 15.07
CA GLU A 19 -1.35 24.99 15.22
C GLU A 19 -1.47 24.01 14.04
N LYS A 20 -0.82 24.29 12.91
CA LYS A 20 -0.77 23.41 11.73
C LYS A 20 0.56 22.66 11.59
N ARG A 21 1.50 22.84 12.53
CA ARG A 21 2.79 22.14 12.51
C ARG A 21 2.60 20.70 12.99
N PHE A 22 3.42 19.80 12.45
CA PHE A 22 3.42 18.41 12.93
C PHE A 22 4.29 18.32 14.19
N LYS A 23 4.03 17.33 15.07
CA LYS A 23 4.89 17.02 16.22
C LYS A 23 6.35 16.82 15.77
N ARG A 24 6.53 16.12 14.65
CA ARG A 24 7.81 15.85 14.01
C ARG A 24 7.63 15.80 12.49
N PHE A 25 8.64 16.29 11.75
CA PHE A 25 8.68 16.23 10.28
C PHE A 25 10.10 15.91 9.82
N ASP A 26 10.30 14.69 9.37
CA ASP A 26 11.60 14.18 8.93
C ASP A 26 11.60 13.83 7.45
N ILE A 27 12.73 14.07 6.80
CA ILE A 27 12.97 13.71 5.41
C ILE A 27 14.21 12.83 5.40
N TYR A 28 14.05 11.59 4.93
CA TYR A 28 15.14 10.66 4.79
C TYR A 28 15.52 10.50 3.33
N ARG A 29 16.82 10.52 3.04
CA ARG A 29 17.36 10.19 1.73
C ARG A 29 18.22 8.95 1.89
N GLN A 30 17.88 7.91 1.13
CA GLN A 30 18.65 6.67 1.07
C GLN A 30 18.70 6.21 -0.38
N ASP A 31 19.89 5.84 -0.83
CA ASP A 31 20.08 5.18 -2.11
C ASP A 31 20.00 3.66 -1.92
N PHE A 32 19.22 3.00 -2.77
CA PHE A 32 19.06 1.54 -2.81
C PHE A 32 19.64 0.96 -4.11
N PHE A 33 20.41 1.75 -4.86
CA PHE A 33 21.12 1.39 -6.07
C PHE A 33 20.20 0.81 -7.15
N ASN A 34 19.06 1.49 -7.39
CA ASN A 34 18.10 1.07 -8.39
C ASN A 34 18.65 1.30 -9.80
N ALA A 35 18.90 0.21 -10.54
CA ALA A 35 19.35 0.26 -11.93
C ALA A 35 18.20 0.31 -12.95
N LEU A 36 16.93 0.24 -12.52
CA LEU A 36 15.79 0.16 -13.44
C LEU A 36 15.51 1.50 -14.13
N PRO A 37 15.46 1.53 -15.48
CA PRO A 37 15.08 2.73 -16.22
C PRO A 37 13.64 3.14 -15.93
N GLN A 38 13.39 4.44 -15.70
CA GLN A 38 12.08 4.98 -15.34
C GLN A 38 10.95 4.55 -16.31
N GLY A 39 11.21 4.55 -17.62
CA GLY A 39 10.21 4.18 -18.64
C GLY A 39 9.89 2.68 -18.73
N LYS A 40 10.69 1.81 -18.08
CA LYS A 40 10.50 0.35 -18.10
C LYS A 40 9.94 -0.19 -16.79
N ARG A 41 9.60 0.69 -15.85
CA ARG A 41 9.16 0.33 -14.49
C ARG A 41 7.82 -0.38 -14.41
N HIS A 42 7.03 -0.40 -15.49
CA HIS A 42 5.72 -1.06 -15.57
C HIS A 42 5.76 -2.37 -16.34
N LEU A 43 6.93 -2.76 -16.87
CA LEU A 43 7.12 -4.09 -17.45
C LEU A 43 7.05 -5.13 -16.32
N ARG A 44 6.40 -6.27 -16.62
CA ARG A 44 6.09 -7.31 -15.63
C ARG A 44 7.38 -7.91 -15.07
N GLU A 45 8.34 -8.21 -15.96
CA GLU A 45 9.65 -8.76 -15.64
C GLU A 45 10.44 -7.88 -14.66
N ASN A 46 10.18 -6.56 -14.65
CA ASN A 46 10.82 -5.61 -13.76
C ASN A 46 10.06 -5.40 -12.44
N GLN A 47 8.84 -5.93 -12.29
CA GLN A 47 8.03 -5.68 -11.09
C GLN A 47 8.65 -6.27 -9.84
N ARG A 48 9.27 -7.45 -9.94
CA ARG A 48 9.92 -8.10 -8.80
C ARG A 48 11.00 -7.19 -8.20
N ASP A 49 11.98 -6.80 -9.01
CA ASP A 49 13.10 -5.99 -8.56
C ASP A 49 12.66 -4.60 -8.08
N ARG A 50 11.71 -3.98 -8.80
CA ARG A 50 11.13 -2.69 -8.40
C ARG A 50 10.48 -2.78 -7.03
N ARG A 51 9.64 -3.79 -6.79
CA ARG A 51 8.95 -3.98 -5.51
C ARG A 51 9.91 -4.34 -4.38
N ILE A 52 10.96 -5.12 -4.64
CA ILE A 52 12.01 -5.39 -3.65
C ILE A 52 12.70 -4.10 -3.22
N ILE A 53 13.03 -3.20 -4.16
CA ILE A 53 13.62 -1.89 -3.84
C ILE A 53 12.64 -1.03 -3.03
N MET A 54 11.36 -1.01 -3.40
CA MET A 54 10.32 -0.31 -2.63
C MET A 54 10.18 -0.87 -1.22
N ALA A 55 10.21 -2.20 -1.06
CA ALA A 55 10.18 -2.86 0.25
C ALA A 55 11.36 -2.44 1.13
N ARG A 56 12.58 -2.37 0.56
CA ARG A 56 13.76 -1.85 1.27
C ARG A 56 13.57 -0.40 1.71
N ALA A 57 13.02 0.45 0.84
CA ALA A 57 12.75 1.85 1.17
C ALA A 57 11.71 2.00 2.29
N ARG A 58 10.59 1.26 2.21
CA ARG A 58 9.57 1.24 3.26
C ARG A 58 10.15 0.74 4.59
N ASN A 59 10.91 -0.36 4.57
CA ASN A 59 11.56 -0.89 5.77
C ASN A 59 12.55 0.09 6.40
N TYR A 60 13.37 0.74 5.60
CA TYR A 60 14.28 1.78 6.08
C TYR A 60 13.52 2.96 6.70
N LEU A 61 12.40 3.38 6.09
CA LEU A 61 11.64 4.52 6.57
C LEU A 61 11.01 4.24 7.94
N TRP A 62 10.27 3.15 8.11
CA TRP A 62 9.56 2.93 9.38
C TRP A 62 10.52 2.61 10.53
N THR A 63 11.61 1.88 10.26
CA THR A 63 12.63 1.59 11.29
C THR A 63 13.37 2.84 11.78
N ARG A 64 13.38 3.91 10.99
CA ARG A 64 13.97 5.20 11.34
C ARG A 64 12.98 6.19 11.93
N ALA A 65 11.73 6.15 11.49
CA ALA A 65 10.73 7.18 11.77
C ALA A 65 9.78 6.83 12.91
N LEU A 66 9.54 5.53 13.19
CA LEU A 66 8.61 5.09 14.23
C LEU A 66 9.25 5.19 15.62
N GLU A 67 8.61 5.93 16.52
CA GLU A 67 9.00 6.11 17.92
C GLU A 67 7.85 5.69 18.85
N ASP A 68 7.11 6.64 19.41
CA ASP A 68 6.04 6.45 20.41
C ASP A 68 4.62 6.40 19.79
N GLU A 69 4.52 6.48 18.45
CA GLU A 69 3.24 6.51 17.74
C GLU A 69 2.47 5.19 17.91
N GLN A 70 1.13 5.27 17.94
CA GLN A 70 0.25 4.09 18.09
C GLN A 70 -0.20 3.52 16.74
N TRP A 71 -0.09 4.32 15.68
CA TRP A 71 -0.52 4.00 14.33
C TRP A 71 0.50 4.51 13.33
N VAL A 72 0.63 3.80 12.20
CA VAL A 72 1.44 4.17 11.05
C VAL A 72 0.51 4.23 9.84
N ALA A 73 0.53 5.35 9.13
CA ALA A 73 -0.16 5.50 7.85
C ALA A 73 0.87 5.52 6.71
N TRP A 74 0.78 4.54 5.83
CA TRP A 74 1.46 4.54 4.54
C TRP A 74 0.59 5.27 3.54
N ILE A 75 1.13 6.30 2.89
CA ILE A 75 0.40 7.14 1.94
C ILE A 75 1.30 7.38 0.73
N ASP A 76 0.86 6.94 -0.44
CA ASP A 76 1.58 7.21 -1.67
C ASP A 76 1.45 8.70 -2.06
N SER A 77 2.54 9.27 -2.60
CA SER A 77 2.65 10.71 -2.88
C SER A 77 1.80 11.21 -4.05
N ASP A 78 1.17 10.29 -4.78
CA ASP A 78 0.38 10.50 -5.99
C ASP A 78 -1.12 10.24 -5.78
N LEU A 79 -1.57 10.19 -4.52
CA LEU A 79 -2.99 10.36 -4.17
C LEU A 79 -3.44 11.81 -4.36
N THR A 80 -4.61 11.99 -4.97
CA THR A 80 -5.23 13.31 -5.18
C THR A 80 -6.31 13.66 -4.18
N SER A 81 -7.02 12.66 -3.66
CA SER A 81 -8.05 12.90 -2.65
C SER A 81 -8.35 11.67 -1.82
N TYR A 82 -8.67 11.94 -0.56
CA TYR A 82 -9.25 11.03 0.41
C TYR A 82 -10.04 11.86 1.43
N PRO A 83 -11.06 11.31 2.12
CA PRO A 83 -11.82 12.08 3.09
C PRO A 83 -10.94 12.63 4.22
N PRO A 84 -11.17 13.86 4.70
CA PRO A 84 -10.37 14.46 5.78
C PRO A 84 -10.49 13.71 7.12
N THR A 85 -11.51 12.85 7.24
CA THR A 85 -11.78 11.98 8.39
C THR A 85 -11.09 10.62 8.32
N ILE A 86 -10.41 10.29 7.21
CA ILE A 86 -9.90 8.94 6.92
C ILE A 86 -9.15 8.29 8.08
N MET A 87 -8.29 9.03 8.77
CA MET A 87 -7.55 8.48 9.92
C MET A 87 -8.52 8.00 11.02
N ARG A 88 -9.52 8.80 11.37
CA ARG A 88 -10.52 8.44 12.41
C ARG A 88 -11.42 7.31 11.95
N ASP A 89 -11.87 7.38 10.70
CA ASP A 89 -12.79 6.40 10.12
C ASP A 89 -12.15 5.02 10.08
N LEU A 90 -10.88 4.93 9.65
CA LEU A 90 -10.13 3.67 9.63
C LEU A 90 -9.78 3.16 11.03
N MET A 91 -9.38 4.04 11.96
CA MET A 91 -9.10 3.67 13.35
C MET A 91 -10.33 3.07 14.05
N ALA A 92 -11.53 3.54 13.71
CA ALA A 92 -12.78 3.08 14.33
C ALA A 92 -13.09 1.59 14.07
N TYR A 93 -12.54 0.99 13.02
CA TYR A 93 -12.69 -0.45 12.74
C TYR A 93 -11.80 -1.34 13.63
N ASP A 94 -10.83 -0.75 14.32
CA ASP A 94 -9.94 -1.42 15.27
C ASP A 94 -9.21 -2.67 14.71
N LYS A 95 -8.83 -2.61 13.43
CA LYS A 95 -8.03 -3.65 12.77
C LYS A 95 -6.54 -3.33 12.84
N ASP A 96 -5.71 -4.37 12.81
CA ASP A 96 -4.26 -4.23 12.88
C ASP A 96 -3.69 -3.65 11.59
N VAL A 97 -4.25 -4.05 10.44
CA VAL A 97 -4.00 -3.48 9.12
C VAL A 97 -5.34 -3.25 8.42
N ILE A 98 -5.55 -2.03 7.93
CA ILE A 98 -6.75 -1.67 7.17
C ILE A 98 -6.43 -0.78 5.97
N VAL A 99 -7.06 -1.08 4.83
CA VAL A 99 -6.92 -0.31 3.58
C VAL A 99 -8.26 0.15 3.03
N PRO A 100 -8.37 1.40 2.52
CA PRO A 100 -9.47 1.82 1.67
C PRO A 100 -9.31 1.31 0.23
N ASN A 101 -10.33 1.51 -0.60
CA ASN A 101 -10.30 1.16 -2.02
C ASN A 101 -9.76 2.33 -2.86
N CYS A 102 -8.65 2.13 -3.57
CA CYS A 102 -8.04 3.17 -4.39
C CYS A 102 -8.52 3.12 -5.83
N MET A 103 -9.15 4.22 -6.26
CA MET A 103 -9.80 4.35 -7.55
C MET A 103 -9.06 5.35 -8.44
N PHE A 104 -9.08 5.07 -9.73
CA PHE A 104 -8.61 5.95 -10.78
C PHE A 104 -9.79 6.71 -11.39
N PRO A 105 -9.87 8.05 -11.23
CA PRO A 105 -10.89 8.85 -11.89
C PRO A 105 -10.57 8.99 -13.38
N PHE A 106 -11.56 8.80 -14.25
CA PHE A 106 -11.42 9.04 -15.69
C PHE A 106 -12.70 9.68 -16.26
N ARG A 107 -12.55 10.41 -17.37
CA ARG A 107 -13.70 11.01 -18.09
C ARG A 107 -13.99 10.22 -19.36
N ASN A 108 -15.21 9.71 -19.45
CA ASN A 108 -15.78 9.16 -20.68
C ASN A 108 -17.20 9.73 -20.82
N GLY A 109 -17.28 10.98 -21.29
CA GLY A 109 -18.47 11.82 -21.14
C GLY A 109 -18.63 12.32 -19.70
N ASN A 110 -19.04 11.42 -18.80
CA ASN A 110 -19.17 11.69 -17.37
C ASN A 110 -17.92 11.27 -16.58
N LEU A 111 -17.80 11.77 -15.34
CA LEU A 111 -16.79 11.31 -14.39
C LEU A 111 -17.11 9.86 -13.99
N ASN A 112 -16.17 8.97 -14.24
CA ASN A 112 -16.25 7.55 -13.92
C ASN A 112 -15.01 7.13 -13.12
N TYR A 113 -15.09 5.95 -12.52
CA TYR A 113 -14.05 5.39 -11.67
C TYR A 113 -13.78 3.94 -12.05
N ARG A 114 -12.50 3.57 -12.09
CA ARG A 114 -12.06 2.17 -12.18
C ARG A 114 -11.06 1.91 -11.06
N ILE A 115 -10.89 0.67 -10.65
CA ILE A 115 -9.86 0.31 -9.67
C ILE A 115 -8.47 0.76 -10.18
N TYR A 116 -7.69 1.36 -9.28
CA TYR A 116 -6.30 1.69 -9.51
C TYR A 116 -5.40 0.64 -8.86
N ASP A 117 -5.63 0.38 -7.58
CA ASP A 117 -4.78 -0.47 -6.77
C ASP A 117 -5.31 -1.90 -6.73
N PHE A 118 -4.76 -2.74 -7.60
CA PHE A 118 -5.08 -4.17 -7.65
C PHE A 118 -4.38 -5.00 -6.56
N ASN A 119 -3.61 -4.39 -5.63
CA ASN A 119 -2.82 -5.12 -4.64
C ASN A 119 -3.59 -5.39 -3.35
N ALA A 120 -4.80 -4.86 -3.20
CA ALA A 120 -5.74 -5.24 -2.15
C ALA A 120 -6.67 -6.35 -2.63
N TRP A 121 -6.52 -7.55 -2.08
CA TRP A 121 -7.26 -8.74 -2.52
C TRP A 121 -7.39 -9.83 -1.46
N GLN A 122 -8.38 -10.70 -1.68
CA GLN A 122 -8.58 -11.95 -0.96
C GLN A 122 -8.26 -13.13 -1.89
N GLU A 123 -7.62 -14.18 -1.36
CA GLU A 123 -7.48 -15.44 -2.10
C GLU A 123 -8.84 -16.09 -2.33
N THR A 124 -8.94 -16.83 -3.43
CA THR A 124 -10.10 -17.62 -3.82
C THR A 124 -9.71 -19.09 -3.94
N PRO A 125 -10.66 -20.03 -3.94
CA PRO A 125 -10.36 -21.43 -4.24
C PRO A 125 -9.57 -21.61 -5.55
N GLU A 126 -9.90 -20.81 -6.57
CA GLU A 126 -9.23 -20.83 -7.86
C GLU A 126 -7.80 -20.28 -7.79
N SER A 127 -7.57 -19.18 -7.06
CA SER A 127 -6.22 -18.63 -6.90
C SER A 127 -5.33 -19.58 -6.11
N LEU A 128 -5.85 -20.22 -5.05
CA LEU A 128 -5.14 -21.22 -4.27
C LEU A 128 -4.80 -22.47 -5.09
N ALA A 129 -5.73 -22.94 -5.93
CA ALA A 129 -5.49 -24.06 -6.83
C ALA A 129 -4.43 -23.74 -7.91
N MET A 130 -4.33 -22.47 -8.32
CA MET A 130 -3.27 -22.01 -9.22
C MET A 130 -1.92 -21.91 -8.49
N ILE A 131 -1.90 -21.30 -7.31
CA ILE A 131 -0.70 -21.17 -6.45
C ILE A 131 -0.09 -22.54 -6.14
N ALA A 132 -0.91 -23.56 -5.87
CA ALA A 132 -0.45 -24.92 -5.59
C ALA A 132 0.37 -25.58 -6.72
N LYS A 133 0.35 -25.00 -7.94
CA LYS A 133 1.11 -25.47 -9.10
C LYS A 133 2.41 -24.70 -9.34
N LEU A 134 2.61 -23.60 -8.59
CA LEU A 134 3.80 -22.75 -8.72
C LEU A 134 4.98 -23.34 -7.96
N LYS A 135 6.18 -22.98 -8.38
CA LYS A 135 7.40 -23.19 -7.59
C LYS A 135 7.42 -22.19 -6.45
N GLU A 136 8.08 -22.54 -5.36
CA GLU A 136 8.18 -21.71 -4.16
C GLU A 136 8.73 -20.29 -4.45
N ASP A 137 9.66 -20.17 -5.40
CA ASP A 137 10.29 -18.93 -5.82
C ASP A 137 9.60 -18.22 -6.99
N ASP A 138 8.45 -18.71 -7.45
CA ASP A 138 7.64 -18.00 -8.44
C ASP A 138 7.03 -16.73 -7.82
N PHE A 139 7.20 -15.62 -8.52
CA PHE A 139 6.66 -14.32 -8.12
C PHE A 139 5.35 -14.00 -8.87
N LEU A 140 4.31 -13.66 -8.11
CA LEU A 140 3.03 -13.21 -8.64
C LEU A 140 2.90 -11.69 -8.51
N VAL A 141 2.32 -11.07 -9.52
CA VAL A 141 2.01 -9.63 -9.51
C VAL A 141 0.68 -9.38 -10.17
N GLU A 142 -0.13 -8.54 -9.52
CA GLU A 142 -1.47 -8.18 -9.96
C GLU A 142 -1.46 -7.13 -11.09
N GLY A 143 -2.62 -6.99 -11.75
CA GLY A 143 -2.86 -5.93 -12.74
C GLY A 143 -2.44 -6.25 -14.18
N TYR A 144 -2.02 -7.48 -14.48
CA TYR A 144 -1.64 -7.90 -15.83
C TYR A 144 -2.66 -8.89 -16.40
N SER A 145 -3.39 -8.48 -17.44
CA SER A 145 -4.42 -9.31 -18.09
C SER A 145 -3.88 -10.62 -18.68
N SER A 146 -2.59 -10.66 -19.03
CA SER A 146 -1.93 -11.87 -19.53
C SER A 146 -1.72 -12.94 -18.47
N HIS A 147 -1.88 -12.62 -17.18
CA HIS A 147 -1.60 -13.51 -16.05
C HIS A 147 -2.69 -13.36 -14.98
N PRO A 148 -3.90 -13.87 -15.23
CA PRO A 148 -5.00 -13.77 -14.28
C PRO A 148 -4.67 -14.55 -13.00
N THR A 149 -4.77 -13.89 -11.85
CA THR A 149 -4.50 -14.50 -10.53
C THR A 149 -5.72 -15.12 -9.89
N HIS A 150 -6.91 -14.87 -10.46
CA HIS A 150 -8.22 -15.31 -9.94
C HIS A 150 -8.57 -14.82 -8.54
N ARG A 151 -7.77 -13.92 -7.97
CA ARG A 151 -8.02 -13.29 -6.67
C ARG A 151 -9.21 -12.33 -6.74
N LYS A 152 -9.94 -12.21 -5.63
CA LYS A 152 -11.04 -11.25 -5.50
C LYS A 152 -10.44 -9.91 -5.07
N HIS A 153 -10.31 -8.98 -6.01
CA HIS A 153 -9.83 -7.62 -5.73
C HIS A 153 -10.86 -6.82 -4.92
N LEU A 154 -10.38 -5.80 -4.20
CA LEU A 154 -11.19 -5.01 -3.26
C LEU A 154 -12.41 -4.32 -3.90
N ASP A 155 -12.38 -4.01 -5.21
CA ASP A 155 -13.52 -3.44 -5.95
C ASP A 155 -14.59 -4.46 -6.34
N LYS A 156 -14.36 -5.76 -6.11
CA LYS A 156 -15.27 -6.86 -6.53
C LYS A 156 -16.18 -7.37 -5.41
N PHE A 157 -16.18 -6.71 -4.26
CA PHE A 157 -17.05 -7.08 -3.14
C PHE A 157 -18.44 -6.44 -3.28
N ASP A 158 -19.44 -7.17 -2.81
CA ASP A 158 -20.83 -6.76 -2.90
C ASP A 158 -21.13 -5.57 -1.97
N LYS A 159 -22.23 -4.86 -2.23
CA LYS A 159 -22.60 -3.62 -1.49
C LYS A 159 -22.78 -3.83 0.01
N ASN A 160 -23.15 -5.03 0.43
CA ASN A 160 -23.31 -5.41 1.83
C ASN A 160 -22.00 -5.82 2.51
N GLU A 161 -20.95 -6.10 1.73
CA GLU A 161 -19.61 -6.43 2.21
C GLU A 161 -18.84 -5.12 2.47
N THR A 162 -19.03 -4.51 3.65
CA THR A 162 -18.46 -3.19 3.98
C THR A 162 -17.08 -3.25 4.63
N LEU A 163 -16.73 -4.39 5.22
CA LEU A 163 -15.45 -4.68 5.86
C LEU A 163 -15.10 -6.15 5.55
N VAL A 164 -13.98 -6.39 4.87
CA VAL A 164 -13.65 -7.71 4.34
C VAL A 164 -12.23 -8.11 4.73
N PRO A 165 -11.98 -9.38 5.10
CA PRO A 165 -10.62 -9.85 5.33
C PRO A 165 -9.85 -9.85 4.01
N LEU A 166 -8.57 -9.51 4.07
CA LEU A 166 -7.68 -9.49 2.92
C LEU A 166 -6.45 -10.36 3.18
N ASP A 167 -5.93 -10.90 2.09
CA ASP A 167 -4.70 -11.68 2.05
C ASP A 167 -3.50 -10.83 1.59
N GLY A 168 -3.75 -9.94 0.63
CA GLY A 168 -2.81 -8.94 0.14
C GLY A 168 -3.35 -7.53 0.33
N VAL A 169 -2.45 -6.58 0.59
CA VAL A 169 -2.78 -5.16 0.70
C VAL A 169 -1.95 -4.34 -0.27
N GLY A 170 -2.53 -3.26 -0.78
CA GLY A 170 -1.80 -2.25 -1.54
C GLY A 170 -1.17 -1.19 -0.64
N GLY A 171 -0.31 -0.35 -1.24
CA GLY A 171 0.46 0.69 -0.55
C GLY A 171 -0.07 2.11 -0.74
N THR A 172 -1.14 2.29 -1.52
CA THR A 172 -1.69 3.62 -1.86
C THR A 172 -2.13 4.37 -0.61
N PHE A 173 -2.92 3.72 0.24
CA PHE A 173 -3.16 4.14 1.61
C PHE A 173 -3.28 2.88 2.49
N THR A 174 -2.47 2.77 3.53
CA THR A 174 -2.54 1.64 4.48
C THR A 174 -2.40 2.15 5.90
N LEU A 175 -3.41 1.94 6.72
CA LEU A 175 -3.33 2.22 8.15
C LEU A 175 -2.94 0.93 8.89
N VAL A 176 -1.91 1.03 9.72
CA VAL A 176 -1.32 -0.09 10.46
C VAL A 176 -1.21 0.29 11.93
N LYS A 177 -1.65 -0.57 12.86
CA LYS A 177 -1.33 -0.39 14.28
C LYS A 177 0.19 -0.56 14.46
N ALA A 178 0.83 0.39 15.13
CA ALA A 178 2.29 0.43 15.22
C ALA A 178 2.91 -0.84 15.84
N HIS A 179 2.16 -1.55 16.68
CA HIS A 179 2.62 -2.81 17.28
C HIS A 179 2.87 -3.92 16.25
N VAL A 180 2.22 -3.89 15.08
CA VAL A 180 2.49 -4.82 13.96
C VAL A 180 3.94 -4.67 13.51
N HIS A 181 4.38 -3.44 13.21
CA HIS A 181 5.78 -3.19 12.86
C HIS A 181 6.75 -3.46 14.02
N ARG A 182 6.38 -3.10 15.26
CA ARG A 182 7.22 -3.40 16.45
C ARG A 182 7.41 -4.90 16.70
N SER A 183 6.49 -5.75 16.23
CA SER A 183 6.63 -7.21 16.29
C SER A 183 7.63 -7.77 15.26
N GLY A 184 8.13 -6.93 14.35
CA GLY A 184 9.05 -7.32 13.27
C GLY A 184 8.37 -7.55 11.92
N VAL A 185 7.04 -7.43 11.83
CA VAL A 185 6.32 -7.54 10.55
C VAL A 185 6.56 -6.27 9.72
N GLY A 186 7.37 -6.40 8.68
CA GLY A 186 7.66 -5.36 7.69
C GLY A 186 7.33 -5.80 6.27
N PHE A 187 7.93 -5.13 5.29
CA PHE A 187 7.72 -5.41 3.87
C PHE A 187 8.76 -6.44 3.40
N PRO A 188 8.38 -7.67 3.01
CA PRO A 188 9.36 -8.68 2.59
C PRO A 188 10.15 -8.20 1.37
N THR A 189 11.49 -8.25 1.48
CA THR A 189 12.42 -8.02 0.37
C THR A 189 12.83 -9.31 -0.32
N TRP A 190 12.20 -10.41 0.08
CA TRP A 190 12.32 -11.76 -0.47
C TRP A 190 10.92 -12.27 -0.78
N ILE A 191 10.82 -13.32 -1.58
CA ILE A 191 9.52 -13.91 -1.93
C ILE A 191 8.97 -14.60 -0.69
N PHE A 192 7.83 -14.13 -0.21
CA PHE A 192 7.06 -14.72 0.87
C PHE A 192 5.66 -15.05 0.34
N GLN A 193 5.33 -16.35 0.27
CA GLN A 193 4.07 -16.83 -0.31
C GLN A 193 3.79 -16.22 -1.70
N HIS A 194 4.79 -16.27 -2.59
CA HIS A 194 4.76 -15.72 -3.95
C HIS A 194 4.64 -14.19 -4.05
N GLN A 195 4.72 -13.47 -2.93
CA GLN A 195 4.59 -12.02 -2.85
C GLN A 195 5.87 -11.35 -2.33
N VAL A 196 6.00 -10.06 -2.62
CA VAL A 196 7.00 -9.16 -2.01
C VAL A 196 6.32 -7.87 -1.59
N GLU A 197 7.03 -6.98 -0.89
CA GLU A 197 6.56 -5.62 -0.61
C GLU A 197 5.20 -5.57 0.12
N THR A 198 4.19 -4.84 -0.38
CA THR A 198 2.91 -4.59 0.32
C THR A 198 2.02 -5.83 0.35
N GLU A 199 1.93 -6.56 -0.77
CA GLU A 199 1.22 -7.83 -0.84
C GLU A 199 1.88 -8.88 0.08
N GLY A 200 3.22 -8.90 0.11
CA GLY A 200 3.99 -9.73 1.03
C GLY A 200 3.80 -9.33 2.50
N PHE A 201 3.69 -8.03 2.78
CA PHE A 201 3.38 -7.52 4.12
C PHE A 201 2.01 -7.99 4.60
N GLY A 202 0.98 -7.93 3.75
CA GLY A 202 -0.36 -8.45 4.09
C GLY A 202 -0.32 -9.94 4.45
N LYS A 203 0.33 -10.75 3.62
CA LYS A 203 0.54 -12.19 3.88
C LYS A 203 1.32 -12.43 5.18
N LEU A 204 2.40 -11.69 5.40
CA LEU A 204 3.24 -11.84 6.58
C LEU A 204 2.50 -11.42 7.86
N ALA A 205 1.69 -10.35 7.81
CA ALA A 205 0.85 -9.92 8.92
C ALA A 205 -0.17 -10.99 9.30
N ASN A 206 -0.91 -11.53 8.31
CA ASN A 206 -1.82 -12.66 8.54
C ASN A 206 -1.11 -13.88 9.14
N ALA A 207 0.07 -14.24 8.61
CA ALA A 207 0.85 -15.37 9.12
C ALA A 207 1.34 -15.18 10.57
N ASN A 208 1.43 -13.94 11.05
CA ASN A 208 1.77 -13.59 12.44
C ASN A 208 0.53 -13.35 13.31
N GLY A 209 -0.68 -13.68 12.81
CA GLY A 209 -1.92 -13.59 13.58
C GLY A 209 -2.53 -12.18 13.66
N PHE A 210 -2.04 -11.22 12.88
CA PHE A 210 -2.64 -9.89 12.79
C PHE A 210 -3.84 -9.86 11.85
N SER A 211 -4.83 -9.04 12.19
CA SER A 211 -5.99 -8.81 11.35
C SER A 211 -5.67 -7.90 10.16
N VAL A 212 -5.88 -8.40 8.95
CA VAL A 212 -5.69 -7.65 7.69
C VAL A 212 -7.02 -7.50 6.97
N PHE A 213 -7.48 -6.26 6.80
CA PHE A 213 -8.82 -5.96 6.29
C PHE A 213 -8.83 -4.84 5.25
N GLY A 214 -9.89 -4.82 4.45
CA GLY A 214 -10.18 -3.77 3.49
C GLY A 214 -11.58 -3.21 3.63
N LEU A 215 -11.78 -1.98 3.16
CA LEU A 215 -13.08 -1.32 3.04
C LEU A 215 -13.44 -1.15 1.55
N PRO A 216 -14.22 -2.08 0.95
CA PRO A 216 -14.52 -2.06 -0.48
C PRO A 216 -15.16 -0.77 -1.00
N HIS A 217 -15.95 -0.13 -0.14
CA HIS A 217 -16.79 1.04 -0.48
C HIS A 217 -16.26 2.36 0.08
N TYR A 218 -15.08 2.34 0.73
CA TYR A 218 -14.41 3.55 1.19
C TYR A 218 -13.37 3.98 0.15
N ASN A 219 -13.76 4.89 -0.74
CA ASN A 219 -12.94 5.23 -1.90
C ASN A 219 -11.96 6.38 -1.64
N ILE A 220 -10.74 6.20 -2.13
CA ILE A 220 -9.71 7.25 -2.29
C ILE A 220 -9.32 7.33 -3.76
N HIS A 221 -8.68 8.42 -4.18
CA HIS A 221 -8.38 8.64 -5.60
C HIS A 221 -6.91 8.90 -5.87
N HIS A 222 -6.39 8.19 -6.86
CA HIS A 222 -5.07 8.40 -7.42
C HIS A 222 -5.06 9.54 -8.45
N VAL A 223 -3.90 10.14 -8.73
CA VAL A 223 -3.73 11.13 -9.80
C VAL A 223 -4.05 10.55 -11.18
N ASN A 224 -4.70 11.39 -12.00
CA ASN A 224 -4.87 11.16 -13.42
C ASN A 224 -3.56 11.60 -14.11
N ASN A 225 -2.73 10.64 -14.53
CA ASN A 225 -1.53 10.92 -15.33
C ASN A 225 -1.90 11.12 -16.80
#